data_AF-A0A349S917-F1
#
_entry.id   AF-A0A349S917-F1
#
_cell.length_a   1.000
_cell.length_b   1.000
_cell.length_c   1.000
_cell.angle_alpha   90.00
_cell.angle_beta   90.00
_cell.angle_gamma   90.00
#
_symmetry.space_group_name_H-M   'P 1'
#
loop_
_entity.id
_entity.type
_entity.pdbx_description
1 polymer ?
#
loop_
_entity_poly.entity_id
_entity_poly.type
_entity_poly.pdbx_seq_one_letter_code
_entity_poly.pdbx_strand_id
1 'polypeptide(L)' 'RFRKEEPSAYENNFAELFSLYEQGKLKPIVTESFAFEDYVAAFNVFTERKVMGKVTLEIKTEV' A
#
# COMPACT_ATOMS: atom_id res chain seq x y z
N ARG A 1 2.24 16.40 1.32
CA ARG A 1 1.98 17.69 0.63
C ARG A 1 0.53 17.76 0.16
N PHE A 2 0.13 17.01 -0.87
CA PHE A 2 -1.24 16.97 -1.41
C PHE A 2 -2.36 16.83 -0.34
N ARG A 3 -2.30 15.83 0.55
CA ARG A 3 -3.28 15.66 1.66
C ARG A 3 -3.47 16.92 2.52
N LYS A 4 -2.42 17.74 2.69
CA LYS A 4 -2.44 18.94 3.54
C LYS A 4 -2.95 20.16 2.77
N GLU A 5 -2.59 20.27 1.50
CA GLU A 5 -2.90 21.43 0.65
C GLU A 5 -4.33 21.32 0.08
N GLU A 6 -4.82 20.10 -0.17
CA GLU A 6 -6.12 19.84 -0.80
C GLU A 6 -6.88 18.71 -0.08
N PRO A 7 -7.31 18.92 1.18
CA PRO A 7 -7.89 17.87 2.00
C PRO A 7 -9.21 17.31 1.42
N SER A 8 -10.08 18.16 0.87
CA SER A 8 -11.35 17.72 0.27
C SER A 8 -11.14 16.89 -1.01
N ALA A 9 -10.18 17.28 -1.86
CA ALA A 9 -9.83 16.50 -3.05
C ALA A 9 -9.22 15.15 -2.65
N TYR A 10 -8.37 15.14 -1.63
CA TYR A 10 -7.84 13.91 -1.05
C TYR A 10 -8.97 12.97 -0.58
N GLU A 11 -9.96 13.47 0.17
CA GLU A 11 -11.08 12.66 0.66
C GLU A 11 -11.93 12.10 -0.48
N ASN A 12 -12.25 12.94 -1.48
CA ASN A 12 -13.00 12.51 -2.67
C ASN A 12 -12.26 11.41 -3.44
N ASN A 13 -10.95 11.56 -3.65
CA ASN A 13 -10.14 10.56 -4.33
C ASN A 13 -10.16 9.22 -3.57
N PHE A 14 -10.11 9.24 -2.24
CA PHE A 14 -10.21 8.01 -1.45
C PHE A 14 -11.59 7.36 -1.57
N ALA A 15 -12.67 8.13 -1.49
CA ALA A 15 -14.02 7.63 -1.65
C ALA A 15 -14.22 6.96 -3.03
N GLU A 16 -13.70 7.57 -4.09
CA GLU A 16 -13.73 7.00 -5.45
C GLU A 16 -12.93 5.69 -5.53
N LEU A 17 -11.71 5.67 -5.01
CA LEU A 17 -10.86 4.47 -4.99
C LEU A 17 -11.53 3.30 -4.26
N PHE A 18 -12.19 3.57 -3.12
CA PHE A 18 -12.94 2.54 -2.39
C PHE A 18 -14.16 2.06 -3.18
N SER A 19 -14.91 2.97 -3.81
CA SER A 19 -16.04 2.57 -4.66
C SER A 19 -15.59 1.68 -5.84
N LEU A 20 -14.45 2.00 -6.47
CA LEU A 20 -13.88 1.18 -7.55
C LEU A 20 -13.42 -0.21 -7.04
N TYR A 21 -12.92 -0.28 -5.81
CA TYR A 21 -12.56 -1.54 -5.17
C TYR A 21 -13.79 -2.41 -4.87
N GLU A 22 -14.85 -1.82 -4.28
CA GLU A 22 -16.11 -2.51 -4.01
C GLU A 22 -16.78 -3.03 -5.28
N GLN A 23 -16.70 -2.27 -6.38
CA GLN A 23 -17.18 -2.67 -7.70
C GLN A 23 -16.29 -3.74 -8.38
N GLY A 24 -15.17 -4.13 -7.77
CA GLY A 24 -14.21 -5.09 -8.33
C GLY A 24 -13.41 -4.58 -9.53
N LYS A 25 -13.49 -3.28 -9.82
CA LYS A 25 -12.77 -2.60 -10.93
C LYS A 25 -11.31 -2.34 -10.56
N LEU A 26 -11.02 -2.20 -9.28
CA LEU A 26 -9.67 -2.06 -8.74
C LEU A 26 -9.30 -3.29 -7.91
N LYS A 27 -8.22 -3.96 -8.27
CA LYS A 27 -7.72 -5.16 -7.57
C LYS A 27 -6.28 -4.92 -7.11
N PRO A 28 -6.04 -4.64 -5.82
CA PRO A 28 -4.69 -4.53 -5.28
C PRO A 28 -3.99 -5.87 -5.42
N ILE A 29 -2.79 -5.88 -6.01
CA ILE A 29 -1.94 -7.06 -6.11
C ILE A 29 -0.81 -6.87 -5.10
N VAL A 30 -0.87 -7.64 -4.01
CA VAL A 30 0.24 -7.76 -3.06
C VAL A 30 1.23 -8.75 -3.67
N THR A 31 2.45 -8.29 -3.87
CA THR A 31 3.50 -9.08 -4.52
C THR A 31 4.39 -9.78 -3.53
N GLU A 32 4.66 -9.17 -2.38
CA GLU A 32 5.44 -9.76 -1.28
C GLU A 32 5.03 -9.18 0.08
N SER A 33 5.11 -10.00 1.12
CA SER A 33 4.94 -9.61 2.52
C SER A 33 6.19 -9.97 3.31
N PHE A 34 6.62 -9.09 4.21
CA PHE A 34 7.73 -9.30 5.12
C PHE A 34 7.26 -9.12 6.57
N ALA A 35 7.91 -9.81 7.51
CA ALA A 35 7.77 -9.46 8.92
C ALA A 35 8.30 -8.03 9.16
N PHE A 36 7.74 -7.32 10.14
CA PHE A 36 8.17 -5.95 10.43
C PHE A 36 9.67 -5.85 10.75
N GLU A 37 10.22 -6.87 11.43
CA GLU A 37 11.64 -6.96 11.78
C GLU A 37 12.54 -7.04 10.55
N ASP A 38 12.02 -7.56 9.43
CA ASP A 38 12.73 -7.75 8.16
C ASP A 38 12.61 -6.53 7.22
N TYR A 39 12.34 -5.34 7.76
CA TYR A 39 12.14 -4.12 6.97
C TYR A 39 13.32 -3.84 6.00
N VAL A 40 14.56 -4.16 6.40
CA VAL A 40 15.74 -3.98 5.53
C VAL A 40 15.63 -4.84 4.26
N ALA A 41 15.20 -6.10 4.40
CA ALA A 41 14.98 -6.99 3.26
C ALA A 41 13.87 -6.44 2.36
N ALA A 42 12.76 -5.97 2.95
CA ALA A 42 11.65 -5.36 2.22
C ALA A 42 12.08 -4.11 1.41
N PHE A 43 13.02 -3.30 1.91
CA PHE A 43 13.57 -2.17 1.15
C PHE A 43 14.52 -2.60 0.03
N ASN A 44 15.31 -3.65 0.23
CA ASN A 44 16.25 -4.12 -0.78
C ASN A 44 15.56 -4.62 -2.05
N VAL A 45 14.35 -5.18 -1.94
CA VAL A 45 13.59 -5.67 -3.10
C VAL A 45 13.24 -4.55 -4.10
N PHE A 46 13.08 -3.31 -3.64
CA PHE A 46 12.90 -2.14 -4.50
C PHE A 46 14.20 -1.75 -5.22
N THR A 47 15.33 -1.86 -4.54
CA THR A 47 16.66 -1.54 -5.10
C THR A 47 17.02 -2.50 -6.23
N GLU A 48 16.63 -3.76 -6.09
CA GLU A 48 16.88 -4.81 -7.07
C GLU A 48 15.84 -4.84 -8.21
N ARG A 49 14.81 -3.98 -8.17
CA ARG A 49 13.68 -3.96 -9.11
C ARG A 49 13.00 -5.33 -9.30
N LYS A 50 13.02 -6.18 -8.27
CA LYS A 50 12.44 -7.53 -8.33
C LYS A 50 10.92 -7.54 -8.13
N VAL A 51 10.32 -6.43 -7.69
CA VAL A 51 8.89 -6.35 -7.37
C VAL A 51 8.13 -5.54 -8.41
N MET A 52 7.00 -6.08 -8.86
CA MET A 52 6.09 -5.45 -9.82
C MET A 52 4.88 -4.77 -9.16
N GLY A 53 4.84 -4.68 -7.83
CA GLY A 53 3.64 -4.28 -7.09
C GLY A 53 3.88 -3.89 -5.64
N LYS A 54 2.83 -4.04 -4.82
CA LYS A 54 2.83 -3.59 -3.43
C LYS A 54 3.56 -4.58 -2.53
N VAL A 55 4.56 -4.10 -1.81
CA VAL A 55 5.21 -4.81 -0.68
C VAL A 55 4.53 -4.40 0.63
N THR A 56 4.25 -5.35 1.51
CA THR A 56 3.62 -5.12 2.82
C THR A 56 4.51 -5.57 3.98
N LEU A 57 4.43 -4.86 5.11
CA LEU A 57 5.02 -5.26 6.38
C LEU A 57 3.92 -5.74 7.33
N GLU A 58 4.10 -6.93 7.89
CA GLU A 58 3.19 -7.52 8.85
C GLU A 58 3.64 -7.15 10.27
N ILE A 59 2.78 -6.40 10.98
CA ILE A 59 2.97 -6.09 12.39
C ILE A 59 2.18 -7.13 13.17
N LYS A 60 2.86 -7.99 13.93
CA LYS A 60 2.18 -8.89 14.86
C LYS A 60 1.52 -8.02 15.94
N THR A 61 0.20 -8.13 16.07
CA THR A 61 -0.50 -7.57 17.21
C THR A 61 -0.23 -8.51 18.38
N GLU A 62 0.45 -8.04 19.44
CA GLU A 62 0.51 -8.79 20.69
C GLU A 62 -0.94 -8.99 21.17
N VAL A 63 -1.32 -10.25 21.37
CA VAL A 63 -2.63 -10.68 21.88
C VAL A 63 -2.65 -10.57 23.39
#